data_AF-A0A838SMH8-F1
#
_entry.id   AF-A0A838SMH8-F1
#
_cell.length_a   1.000
_cell.length_b   1.000
_cell.length_c   1.000
_cell.angle_alpha   90.00
_cell.angle_beta   90.00
_cell.angle_gamma   90.00
#
_symmetry.space_group_name_H-M   'P 1'
#
loop_
_entity.id
_entity.type
_entity.pdbx_description
1 polymer ?
#
loop_
_entity_poly.entity_id
_entity_poly.type
_entity_poly.pdbx_seq_one_letter_code
_entity_poly.pdbx_strand_id
1 'polypeptide(L)'
;PTSELGKITKSTPMGSLDAPFNPLSLALGAEATFVARSIDSDRRHLTSVLRAAAQHEGAAFVEIYQNCNIFNDGAFEVLKDPSTRDDVTIRLEHGEPIRFGNDGQHGVVRAPDGSLRIAEVADVGVDALLVHDTRADDPTTAFALSRLAGASLAHTPIGVFRAVRRPTYDGLMQRQLDGAVETQGEGDLAALLSGADSWTVVS
;
A
#
# COMPACT_ATOMS: atom_id res chain seq x y z
N PRO A 1 12.61 -5.98 -9.22
CA PRO A 1 12.04 -7.22 -8.67
C PRO A 1 10.53 -7.43 -8.93
N THR A 2 9.85 -6.49 -9.59
CA THR A 2 8.46 -6.63 -10.06
C THR A 2 8.35 -7.00 -11.54
N SER A 3 9.50 -7.20 -12.21
CA SER A 3 9.54 -7.63 -13.61
C SER A 3 8.92 -9.02 -13.76
N GLU A 4 8.11 -9.20 -14.80
CA GLU A 4 7.54 -10.50 -15.15
C GLU A 4 8.62 -11.55 -15.45
N LEU A 5 8.31 -12.82 -15.18
CA LEU A 5 9.15 -13.94 -15.55
C LEU A 5 9.40 -13.94 -17.07
N GLY A 6 10.63 -14.14 -17.49
CA GLY A 6 11.05 -14.11 -18.89
C GLY A 6 11.26 -12.72 -19.46
N LYS A 7 10.98 -11.64 -18.70
CA LYS A 7 11.16 -10.26 -19.21
C LYS A 7 12.61 -9.97 -19.56
N ILE A 8 12.87 -9.74 -20.84
CA ILE A 8 14.20 -9.38 -21.35
C ILE A 8 14.44 -7.89 -21.07
N THR A 9 15.56 -7.59 -20.43
CA THR A 9 16.03 -6.23 -20.20
C THR A 9 17.52 -6.14 -20.51
N LYS A 10 18.09 -4.93 -20.53
CA LYS A 10 19.53 -4.75 -20.76
C LYS A 10 20.40 -5.53 -19.76
N SER A 11 19.98 -5.63 -18.50
CA SER A 11 20.70 -6.37 -17.45
C SER A 11 20.30 -7.85 -17.36
N THR A 12 19.17 -8.25 -17.94
CA THR A 12 18.70 -9.64 -18.02
C THR A 12 18.44 -10.04 -19.47
N PRO A 13 19.50 -10.18 -20.30
CA PRO A 13 19.36 -10.40 -21.74
C PRO A 13 18.72 -11.76 -22.09
N MET A 14 18.79 -12.73 -21.18
CA MET A 14 18.16 -14.06 -21.33
C MET A 14 16.75 -14.12 -20.70
N GLY A 15 16.20 -12.98 -20.28
CA GLY A 15 14.94 -12.92 -19.54
C GLY A 15 15.12 -13.03 -18.02
N SER A 16 14.19 -12.47 -17.26
CA SER A 16 14.19 -12.57 -15.79
C SER A 16 13.79 -13.99 -15.35
N LEU A 17 14.57 -14.60 -14.44
CA LEU A 17 14.24 -15.89 -13.84
C LEU A 17 13.55 -15.76 -12.48
N ASP A 18 13.57 -14.56 -11.91
CA ASP A 18 13.02 -14.30 -10.58
C ASP A 18 11.49 -14.23 -10.65
N ALA A 19 10.83 -14.84 -9.68
CA ALA A 19 9.40 -14.66 -9.50
C ALA A 19 9.13 -13.21 -9.04
N PRO A 20 8.26 -12.45 -9.72
CA PRO A 20 7.90 -11.12 -9.26
C PRO A 20 7.17 -11.21 -7.92
N PHE A 21 7.53 -10.35 -6.98
CA PHE A 21 6.76 -10.19 -5.75
C PHE A 21 5.76 -9.05 -5.86
N ASN A 22 4.71 -9.11 -5.05
CA ASN A 22 3.69 -8.07 -4.94
C ASN A 22 4.08 -7.06 -3.83
N PRO A 23 4.42 -5.79 -4.16
CA PRO A 23 4.89 -4.82 -3.18
C PRO A 23 3.85 -4.47 -2.12
N LEU A 24 2.56 -4.37 -2.49
CA LEU A 24 1.49 -4.12 -1.52
C LEU A 24 1.41 -5.25 -0.49
N SER A 25 1.47 -6.50 -0.94
CA SER A 25 1.42 -7.63 -0.02
C SER A 25 2.65 -7.72 0.87
N LEU A 26 3.82 -7.29 0.38
CA LEU A 26 5.01 -7.17 1.21
C LEU A 26 4.79 -6.14 2.32
N ALA A 27 4.29 -4.95 1.97
CA ALA A 27 3.98 -3.89 2.94
C ALA A 27 2.91 -4.34 3.96
N LEU A 28 1.84 -4.99 3.49
CA LEU A 28 0.77 -5.51 4.33
C LEU A 28 1.25 -6.65 5.24
N GLY A 29 2.07 -7.57 4.72
CA GLY A 29 2.68 -8.64 5.51
C GLY A 29 3.68 -8.13 6.55
N ALA A 30 4.27 -6.95 6.30
CA ALA A 30 5.09 -6.20 7.26
C ALA A 30 4.24 -5.32 8.20
N GLU A 31 2.91 -5.49 8.23
CA GLU A 31 2.00 -4.80 9.16
C GLU A 31 1.97 -3.26 8.97
N ALA A 32 2.27 -2.77 7.75
CA ALA A 32 2.18 -1.36 7.45
C ALA A 32 0.79 -0.79 7.75
N THR A 33 0.74 0.38 8.37
CA THR A 33 -0.49 1.02 8.83
C THR A 33 -1.20 1.81 7.73
N PHE A 34 -0.47 2.20 6.68
CA PHE A 34 -1.05 2.76 5.46
C PHE A 34 -0.46 2.11 4.21
N VAL A 35 -1.33 1.57 3.36
CA VAL A 35 -0.98 0.92 2.09
C VAL A 35 -1.97 1.33 1.02
N ALA A 36 -1.47 1.82 -0.12
CA ALA A 36 -2.30 2.24 -1.25
C ALA A 36 -1.67 1.91 -2.61
N ARG A 37 -2.48 1.89 -3.66
CA ARG A 37 -2.04 1.85 -5.07
C ARG A 37 -2.69 2.94 -5.88
N SER A 38 -1.96 3.52 -6.82
CA SER A 38 -2.52 4.41 -7.85
C SER A 38 -1.84 4.21 -9.20
N ILE A 39 -2.37 4.86 -10.24
CA ILE A 39 -1.83 4.91 -11.59
C ILE A 39 -1.34 6.34 -11.86
N ASP A 40 -0.19 6.49 -12.51
CA ASP A 40 0.43 7.78 -12.83
C ASP A 40 -0.46 8.71 -13.67
N SER A 41 -1.18 8.14 -14.63
CA SER A 41 -2.03 8.84 -15.59
C SER A 41 -3.37 9.30 -15.00
N ASP A 42 -3.87 8.66 -13.93
CA ASP A 42 -5.07 9.11 -13.20
C ASP A 42 -4.69 10.16 -12.14
N ARG A 43 -4.42 11.38 -12.61
CA ARG A 43 -3.93 12.49 -11.77
C ARG A 43 -4.83 12.81 -10.58
N ARG A 44 -6.16 12.74 -10.77
CA ARG A 44 -7.12 13.04 -9.71
C ARG A 44 -7.04 12.00 -8.60
N HIS A 45 -7.09 10.73 -8.98
CA HIS A 45 -6.97 9.62 -8.02
C HIS A 45 -5.59 9.57 -7.35
N LEU A 46 -4.51 9.78 -8.11
CA LEU A 46 -3.16 9.83 -7.54
C LEU A 46 -3.05 10.95 -6.50
N THR A 47 -3.59 12.13 -6.80
CA THR A 47 -3.57 13.27 -5.87
C THR A 47 -4.37 12.96 -4.60
N SER A 48 -5.53 12.31 -4.69
CA SER A 48 -6.31 11.93 -3.51
C SER A 48 -5.59 10.90 -2.64
N VAL A 49 -4.98 9.88 -3.25
CA VAL A 49 -4.20 8.86 -2.53
C VAL A 49 -2.98 9.46 -1.84
N LEU A 50 -2.21 10.32 -2.53
CA LEU A 50 -1.04 10.95 -1.93
C LEU A 50 -1.41 11.93 -0.81
N ARG A 51 -2.55 12.61 -0.92
CA ARG A 51 -3.09 13.44 0.17
C ARG A 51 -3.44 12.59 1.38
N ALA A 52 -4.11 11.46 1.20
CA ALA A 52 -4.44 10.56 2.29
C ALA A 52 -3.17 9.98 2.95
N ALA A 53 -2.16 9.61 2.15
CA ALA A 53 -0.88 9.14 2.64
C ALA A 53 -0.14 10.21 3.47
N ALA A 54 -0.13 11.46 3.02
CA ALA A 54 0.49 12.58 3.73
C ALA A 54 -0.22 12.95 5.04
N GLN A 55 -1.52 12.65 5.16
CA GLN A 55 -2.30 12.86 6.37
C GLN A 55 -2.21 11.69 7.36
N HIS A 56 -1.57 10.59 6.97
CA HIS A 56 -1.46 9.41 7.80
C HIS A 56 -0.37 9.59 8.87
N GLU A 57 -0.73 9.35 10.13
CA GLU A 57 0.21 9.36 11.25
C GLU A 57 0.92 8.00 11.33
N GLY A 58 2.02 7.87 10.58
CA GLY A 58 2.85 6.67 10.56
C GLY A 58 3.54 6.46 9.20
N ALA A 59 4.16 5.31 9.03
CA ALA A 59 4.74 4.94 7.73
C ALA A 59 3.64 4.66 6.70
N ALA A 60 3.74 5.30 5.54
CA ALA A 60 2.81 5.12 4.42
C ALA A 60 3.53 4.55 3.19
N PHE A 61 2.97 3.49 2.61
CA PHE A 61 3.43 2.89 1.38
C PHE A 61 2.42 3.13 0.25
N VAL A 62 2.88 3.70 -0.88
CA VAL A 62 2.05 3.92 -2.06
C VAL A 62 2.74 3.30 -3.28
N GLU A 63 2.12 2.27 -3.86
CA GLU A 63 2.54 1.73 -5.15
C GLU A 63 1.96 2.59 -6.28
N ILE A 64 2.80 3.07 -7.18
CA ILE A 64 2.36 3.85 -8.35
C ILE A 64 2.72 3.06 -9.60
N TYR A 65 1.70 2.61 -10.33
CA TYR A 65 1.89 2.07 -11.68
C TYR A 65 2.23 3.20 -12.62
N GLN A 66 3.49 3.21 -13.04
CA GLN A 66 4.07 4.21 -13.90
C GLN A 66 4.58 3.56 -15.18
N ASN A 67 4.19 4.11 -16.33
CA ASN A 67 4.79 3.69 -17.59
C ASN A 67 6.20 4.30 -17.71
N CYS A 68 7.14 3.53 -18.22
CA CYS A 68 8.49 3.99 -18.55
C CYS A 68 8.66 3.87 -20.06
N ASN A 69 8.28 4.93 -20.79
CA ASN A 69 8.27 4.96 -22.25
C ASN A 69 9.61 4.58 -22.90
N ILE A 70 10.73 4.73 -22.18
CA ILE A 70 12.09 4.48 -22.71
C ILE A 70 12.47 3.00 -22.63
N PHE A 71 12.07 2.29 -21.57
CA PHE A 71 12.58 0.94 -21.28
C PHE A 71 11.50 -0.12 -21.15
N ASN A 72 10.23 0.29 -21.03
CA ASN A 72 9.09 -0.60 -20.82
C ASN A 72 7.82 0.03 -21.41
N ASP A 73 7.91 0.44 -22.67
CA ASP A 73 6.78 1.05 -23.37
C ASP A 73 5.59 0.08 -23.45
N GLY A 74 4.39 0.62 -23.33
CA GLY A 74 3.16 -0.18 -23.26
C GLY A 74 2.86 -0.82 -21.89
N ALA A 75 3.65 -0.54 -20.84
CA ALA A 75 3.37 -1.07 -19.52
C ALA A 75 2.10 -0.45 -18.92
N PHE A 76 1.22 -1.31 -18.41
CA PHE A 76 -0.05 -0.94 -17.80
C PHE A 76 -1.06 -0.28 -18.75
N GLU A 77 -0.92 -0.40 -20.08
CA GLU A 77 -1.84 0.24 -21.03
C GLU A 77 -3.29 -0.21 -20.88
N VAL A 78 -3.51 -1.48 -20.50
CA VAL A 78 -4.83 -2.02 -20.12
C VAL A 78 -5.51 -1.21 -19.01
N LEU A 79 -4.73 -0.55 -18.14
CA LEU A 79 -5.23 0.31 -17.07
C LEU A 79 -5.36 1.78 -17.49
N LYS A 80 -4.96 2.12 -18.72
CA LYS A 80 -4.94 3.49 -19.25
C LYS A 80 -5.95 3.68 -20.38
N ASP A 81 -6.13 2.67 -21.21
CA ASP A 81 -7.05 2.67 -22.35
C ASP A 81 -8.49 2.87 -21.86
N PRO A 82 -9.17 3.98 -22.24
CA PRO A 82 -10.54 4.26 -21.82
C PRO A 82 -11.55 3.16 -22.17
N SER A 83 -11.27 2.34 -23.20
CA SER A 83 -12.16 1.27 -23.63
C SER A 83 -12.11 0.03 -22.74
N THR A 84 -11.03 -0.14 -21.96
CA THR A 84 -10.83 -1.33 -21.11
C THR A 84 -10.67 -1.00 -19.64
N ARG A 85 -10.16 0.20 -19.31
CA ARG A 85 -9.78 0.62 -17.96
C ARG A 85 -10.87 0.37 -16.93
N ASP A 86 -12.10 0.78 -17.21
CA ASP A 86 -13.19 0.74 -16.24
C ASP A 86 -13.68 -0.70 -15.97
N ASP A 87 -13.45 -1.61 -16.92
CA ASP A 87 -13.73 -3.05 -16.76
C ASP A 87 -12.62 -3.81 -16.02
N VAL A 88 -11.39 -3.28 -15.94
CA VAL A 88 -10.27 -3.95 -15.26
C VAL A 88 -9.83 -3.28 -13.95
N THR A 89 -10.25 -2.03 -13.72
CA THR A 89 -9.83 -1.23 -12.56
C THR A 89 -10.88 -1.27 -11.46
N ILE A 90 -10.50 -1.76 -10.29
CA ILE A 90 -11.36 -1.84 -9.11
C ILE A 90 -11.03 -0.65 -8.20
N ARG A 91 -11.86 0.40 -8.20
CA ARG A 91 -11.67 1.56 -7.31
C ARG A 91 -12.18 1.22 -5.90
N LEU A 92 -11.27 1.21 -4.95
CA LEU A 92 -11.57 0.90 -3.55
C LEU A 92 -12.00 2.18 -2.82
N GLU A 93 -13.27 2.25 -2.44
CA GLU A 93 -13.85 3.35 -1.67
C GLU A 93 -14.27 2.87 -0.29
N HIS A 94 -13.83 3.55 0.76
CA HIS A 94 -14.11 3.11 2.14
C HIS A 94 -15.60 3.19 2.47
N GLY A 95 -16.14 2.11 3.00
CA GLY A 95 -17.55 1.99 3.40
C GLY A 95 -18.48 1.56 2.27
N GLU A 96 -17.98 1.45 1.04
CA GLU A 96 -18.78 1.11 -0.14
C GLU A 96 -18.59 -0.37 -0.55
N PRO A 97 -19.64 -1.02 -1.09
CA PRO A 97 -19.50 -2.31 -1.76
C PRO A 97 -18.52 -2.22 -2.93
N ILE A 98 -17.60 -3.19 -3.04
CA ILE A 98 -16.61 -3.21 -4.11
C ILE A 98 -17.26 -3.65 -5.42
N ARG A 99 -17.49 -2.67 -6.29
CA ARG A 99 -18.16 -2.80 -7.59
C ARG A 99 -17.36 -2.07 -8.68
N PHE A 100 -17.31 -2.63 -9.88
CA PHE A 100 -16.55 -2.09 -11.01
C PHE A 100 -17.10 -2.61 -12.36
N GLY A 101 -16.52 -2.15 -13.47
CA GLY A 101 -17.09 -2.30 -14.81
C GLY A 101 -17.79 -1.02 -15.27
N ASN A 102 -17.93 -0.86 -16.58
CA ASN A 102 -18.58 0.30 -17.19
C ASN A 102 -19.98 0.61 -16.59
N ASP A 103 -20.74 -0.44 -16.27
CA ASP A 103 -22.08 -0.36 -15.66
C ASP A 103 -22.09 -0.86 -14.20
N GLY A 104 -20.90 -1.05 -13.61
CA GLY A 104 -20.73 -1.72 -12.33
C GLY A 104 -21.16 -3.19 -12.36
N GLN A 105 -21.16 -3.84 -13.51
CA GLN A 105 -21.69 -5.20 -13.63
C GLN A 105 -20.90 -6.25 -12.82
N HIS A 106 -19.64 -5.95 -12.46
CA HIS A 106 -18.78 -6.84 -11.69
C HIS A 106 -18.64 -6.38 -10.23
N GLY A 107 -18.43 -7.34 -9.32
CA GLY A 107 -18.14 -7.06 -7.93
C GLY A 107 -17.19 -8.08 -7.30
N VAL A 108 -16.62 -7.73 -6.15
CA VAL A 108 -15.75 -8.63 -5.39
C VAL A 108 -16.56 -9.30 -4.28
N VAL A 109 -16.51 -10.62 -4.21
CA VAL A 109 -17.19 -11.42 -3.17
C VAL A 109 -16.20 -12.33 -2.46
N ARG A 110 -16.53 -12.70 -1.22
CA ARG A 110 -15.79 -13.72 -0.47
C ARG A 110 -16.40 -15.10 -0.73
N ALA A 111 -15.59 -16.03 -1.23
CA ALA A 111 -16.01 -17.41 -1.44
C ALA A 111 -16.05 -18.18 -0.10
N PRO A 112 -16.73 -19.35 -0.06
CA PRO A 112 -16.82 -20.16 1.16
C PRO A 112 -15.46 -20.63 1.74
N ASP A 113 -14.43 -20.73 0.89
CA ASP A 113 -13.06 -21.06 1.29
C ASP A 113 -12.28 -19.84 1.83
N GLY A 114 -12.91 -18.68 1.89
CA GLY A 114 -12.34 -17.42 2.36
C GLY A 114 -11.60 -16.61 1.29
N SER A 115 -11.41 -17.15 0.08
CA SER A 115 -10.77 -16.44 -1.03
C SER A 115 -11.64 -15.30 -1.57
N LEU A 116 -11.02 -14.30 -2.19
CA LEU A 116 -11.74 -13.25 -2.92
C LEU A 116 -11.81 -13.63 -4.40
N ARG A 117 -13.00 -13.46 -4.99
CA ARG A 117 -13.23 -13.68 -6.42
C ARG A 117 -14.11 -12.59 -7.01
N ILE A 118 -14.05 -12.47 -8.33
CA ILE A 118 -14.97 -11.62 -9.08
C ILE A 118 -16.28 -12.38 -9.30
N ALA A 119 -17.39 -11.65 -9.29
CA ALA A 119 -18.73 -12.16 -9.60
C ALA A 119 -19.52 -11.13 -10.41
N GLU A 120 -20.47 -11.60 -11.21
CA GLU A 120 -21.50 -10.75 -11.78
C GLU A 120 -22.47 -10.32 -10.68
N VAL A 121 -22.69 -9.02 -10.55
CA VAL A 121 -23.61 -8.46 -9.53
C VAL A 121 -25.04 -8.96 -9.76
N ALA A 122 -25.42 -9.20 -11.02
CA ALA A 122 -26.73 -9.76 -11.38
C ALA A 122 -26.98 -11.16 -10.78
N ASP A 123 -25.92 -11.95 -10.59
CA ASP A 123 -26.02 -13.33 -10.08
C ASP A 123 -26.00 -13.39 -8.55
N VAL A 124 -25.22 -12.53 -7.90
CA VAL A 124 -24.98 -12.60 -6.45
C VAL A 124 -25.77 -11.56 -5.64
N GLY A 125 -26.24 -10.50 -6.28
CA GLY A 125 -26.85 -9.35 -5.61
C GLY A 125 -25.84 -8.44 -4.91
N VAL A 126 -26.26 -7.19 -4.65
CA VAL A 126 -25.38 -6.16 -4.04
C VAL A 126 -24.99 -6.52 -2.60
N ASP A 127 -25.90 -7.17 -1.86
CA ASP A 127 -25.66 -7.53 -0.45
C ASP A 127 -24.58 -8.61 -0.26
N ALA A 128 -24.26 -9.35 -1.32
CA ALA A 128 -23.19 -10.35 -1.29
C ALA A 128 -21.79 -9.75 -1.55
N LEU A 129 -21.72 -8.49 -1.99
CA LEU A 129 -20.47 -7.81 -2.30
C LEU A 129 -19.70 -7.48 -1.02
N LEU A 130 -18.39 -7.62 -1.10
CA LEU A 130 -17.49 -7.21 -0.03
C LEU A 130 -17.55 -5.68 0.11
N VAL A 131 -17.87 -5.19 1.31
CA VAL A 131 -17.74 -3.77 1.65
C VAL A 131 -16.29 -3.47 2.00
N HIS A 132 -15.70 -2.46 1.36
CA HIS A 132 -14.30 -2.12 1.57
C HIS A 132 -14.10 -1.34 2.87
N ASP A 133 -13.33 -1.89 3.80
CA ASP A 133 -12.98 -1.23 5.05
C ASP A 133 -11.46 -0.97 5.12
N THR A 134 -11.06 0.29 4.97
CA THR A 134 -9.65 0.70 5.10
C THR A 134 -9.18 0.70 6.55
N ARG A 135 -10.12 0.71 7.51
CA ARG A 135 -9.85 0.84 8.95
C ARG A 135 -9.92 -0.50 9.68
N ALA A 136 -10.11 -1.61 8.96
CA ALA A 136 -10.08 -2.94 9.54
C ALA A 136 -8.71 -3.22 10.19
N ASP A 137 -8.70 -3.55 11.48
CA ASP A 137 -7.47 -3.84 12.22
C ASP A 137 -6.73 -5.07 11.65
N ASP A 138 -7.45 -6.09 11.22
CA ASP A 138 -6.89 -7.29 10.59
C ASP A 138 -6.56 -7.03 9.10
N PRO A 139 -5.31 -7.28 8.64
CA PRO A 139 -4.89 -6.98 7.28
C PRO A 139 -5.33 -8.02 6.24
N THR A 140 -6.03 -9.10 6.62
CA THR A 140 -6.35 -10.23 5.72
C THR A 140 -7.09 -9.80 4.46
N THR A 141 -8.11 -8.95 4.62
CA THR A 141 -8.91 -8.47 3.48
C THR A 141 -8.07 -7.59 2.55
N ALA A 142 -7.31 -6.65 3.11
CA ALA A 142 -6.40 -5.81 2.33
C ALA A 142 -5.34 -6.65 1.60
N PHE A 143 -4.81 -7.69 2.26
CA PHE A 143 -3.84 -8.62 1.66
C PHE A 143 -4.45 -9.40 0.51
N ALA A 144 -5.66 -9.94 0.68
CA ALA A 144 -6.36 -10.66 -0.38
C ALA A 144 -6.69 -9.74 -1.58
N LEU A 145 -7.16 -8.51 -1.33
CA LEU A 145 -7.39 -7.51 -2.37
C LEU A 145 -6.11 -7.22 -3.16
N SER A 146 -4.96 -7.09 -2.48
CA SER A 146 -3.69 -6.78 -3.15
C SER A 146 -3.29 -7.81 -4.22
N ARG A 147 -3.81 -9.04 -4.12
CA ARG A 147 -3.49 -10.17 -4.99
C ARG A 147 -4.45 -10.34 -6.19
N LEU A 148 -5.58 -9.62 -6.23
CA LEU A 148 -6.59 -9.78 -7.29
C LEU A 148 -6.09 -9.46 -8.69
N ALA A 149 -5.17 -8.49 -8.83
CA ALA A 149 -4.66 -8.06 -10.14
C ALA A 149 -4.02 -9.22 -10.93
N GLY A 150 -3.37 -10.16 -10.22
CA GLY A 150 -2.58 -11.21 -10.84
C GLY A 150 -1.50 -10.67 -11.79
N ALA A 151 -1.03 -11.53 -12.70
CA ALA A 151 -0.09 -11.12 -13.75
C ALA A 151 -0.78 -10.43 -14.94
N SER A 152 -2.08 -10.69 -15.16
CA SER A 152 -2.84 -10.14 -16.30
C SER A 152 -3.31 -8.70 -16.09
N LEU A 153 -3.26 -8.19 -14.86
CA LEU A 153 -3.80 -6.88 -14.45
C LEU A 153 -5.32 -6.74 -14.68
N ALA A 154 -6.02 -7.83 -15.02
CA ALA A 154 -7.42 -7.82 -15.42
C ALA A 154 -8.39 -7.40 -14.29
N HIS A 155 -7.96 -7.48 -13.03
CA HIS A 155 -8.76 -7.12 -11.86
C HIS A 155 -7.92 -6.32 -10.88
N THR A 156 -7.48 -5.14 -11.28
CA THR A 156 -6.49 -4.34 -10.54
C THR A 156 -7.16 -3.41 -9.55
N PRO A 157 -7.02 -3.64 -8.22
CA PRO A 157 -7.55 -2.70 -7.26
C PRO A 157 -6.62 -1.51 -7.08
N ILE A 158 -7.21 -0.33 -7.04
CA ILE A 158 -6.54 0.95 -6.79
C ILE A 158 -7.26 1.69 -5.67
N GLY A 159 -6.55 2.60 -5.00
CA GLY A 159 -7.03 3.33 -3.84
C GLY A 159 -6.29 2.93 -2.58
N VAL A 160 -6.85 3.32 -1.43
CA VAL A 160 -6.30 2.97 -0.12
C VAL A 160 -6.78 1.57 0.25
N PHE A 161 -5.85 0.64 0.49
CA PHE A 161 -6.16 -0.73 0.93
C PHE A 161 -6.31 -0.79 2.45
N ARG A 162 -5.49 -0.02 3.16
CA ARG A 162 -5.42 0.02 4.63
C ARG A 162 -4.96 1.40 5.08
N ALA A 163 -5.58 1.91 6.14
CA ALA A 163 -5.27 3.16 6.82
C ALA A 163 -5.73 3.07 8.30
N VAL A 164 -4.96 2.35 9.12
CA VAL A 164 -5.23 2.12 10.54
C VAL A 164 -4.28 2.93 11.41
N ARG A 165 -4.71 3.33 12.62
CA ARG A 165 -3.84 4.08 13.53
C ARG A 165 -3.14 3.15 14.50
N ARG A 166 -1.84 3.36 14.70
CA ARG A 166 -1.02 2.74 15.76
C ARG A 166 -0.06 3.80 16.31
N PRO A 167 0.39 3.68 17.57
CA PRO A 167 1.42 4.58 18.10
C PRO A 167 2.65 4.63 17.18
N THR A 168 3.11 5.84 16.85
CA THR A 168 4.34 6.02 16.06
C THR A 168 5.57 5.90 16.95
N TYR A 169 6.69 5.52 16.36
CA TYR A 169 7.96 5.46 17.08
C TYR A 169 8.34 6.82 17.66
N ASP A 170 8.25 7.90 16.86
CA ASP A 170 8.57 9.24 17.34
C ASP A 170 7.64 9.65 18.50
N GLY A 171 6.34 9.35 18.41
CA GLY A 171 5.37 9.75 19.44
C GLY A 171 5.51 8.93 20.72
N LEU A 172 5.97 7.69 20.62
CA LEU A 172 6.36 6.90 21.80
C LEU A 172 7.67 7.40 22.40
N MET A 173 8.66 7.72 21.56
CA MET A 173 9.95 8.25 21.99
C MET A 173 9.80 9.59 22.70
N GLN A 174 9.02 10.53 22.15
CA GLN A 174 8.75 11.81 22.79
C GLN A 174 8.07 11.64 24.15
N ARG A 175 7.04 10.78 24.25
CA ARG A 175 6.40 10.47 25.54
C ARG A 175 7.38 9.89 26.56
N GLN A 176 8.33 9.07 26.12
CA GLN A 176 9.37 8.53 26.98
C GLN A 176 10.34 9.62 27.46
N LEU A 177 10.71 10.56 26.59
CA LEU A 177 11.55 11.72 26.96
C LEU A 177 10.84 12.64 27.95
N ASP A 178 9.57 12.98 27.69
CA ASP A 178 8.77 13.84 28.57
C ASP A 178 8.67 13.24 29.98
N GLY A 179 8.38 11.94 30.08
CA GLY A 179 8.32 11.25 31.37
C GLY A 179 9.67 11.19 32.10
N ALA A 180 10.78 11.10 31.36
CA ALA A 180 12.12 11.16 31.96
C ALA A 180 12.40 12.56 32.53
N VAL A 181 12.04 13.63 31.81
CA VAL A 181 12.19 15.00 32.29
C VAL A 181 11.32 15.26 33.52
N GLU A 182 10.08 14.78 33.54
CA GLU A 182 9.18 14.94 34.69
C GLU A 182 9.72 14.26 35.97
N THR A 183 10.34 13.10 35.81
CA THR A 183 10.80 12.28 36.95
C THR A 183 12.24 12.56 37.37
N GLN A 184 13.12 12.92 36.44
CA GLN A 184 14.57 13.06 36.65
C GLN A 184 15.06 14.51 36.49
N GLY A 185 14.19 15.43 36.05
CA GLY A 185 14.54 16.81 35.73
C GLY A 185 15.09 16.96 34.31
N GLU A 186 15.30 18.20 33.88
CA GLU A 186 15.97 18.48 32.61
C GLU A 186 17.42 18.00 32.66
N GLY A 187 17.85 17.25 31.64
CA GLY A 187 19.22 16.75 31.55
C GLY A 187 20.23 17.88 31.38
N ASP A 188 21.34 17.81 32.11
CA ASP A 188 22.48 18.74 31.98
C ASP A 188 23.62 18.06 31.21
N LEU A 189 23.81 18.48 29.96
CA LEU A 189 24.88 17.97 29.11
C LEU A 189 26.28 18.29 29.67
N ALA A 190 26.46 19.45 30.30
CA ALA A 190 27.75 19.82 30.88
C ALA A 190 28.10 18.90 32.06
N ALA A 191 27.14 18.65 32.95
CA ALA A 191 27.30 17.70 34.05
C ALA A 191 27.56 16.27 33.55
N LEU A 192 26.90 15.85 32.46
CA LEU A 192 27.13 14.54 31.84
C LEU A 192 28.57 14.41 31.30
N LEU A 193 29.03 15.43 30.57
CA LEU A 193 30.37 15.44 29.96
C LEU A 193 31.49 15.58 30.99
N SER A 194 31.26 16.31 32.09
CA SER A 194 32.19 16.41 33.21
C SER A 194 32.00 15.32 34.27
N GLY A 195 31.24 14.27 33.95
CA GLY A 195 30.89 13.19 34.86
C GLY A 195 32.08 12.32 35.28
N ALA A 196 31.76 11.27 36.04
CA ALA A 196 32.73 10.39 36.70
C ALA A 196 33.72 9.69 35.75
N ASP A 197 33.39 9.58 34.46
CA ASP A 197 34.22 8.93 33.43
C ASP A 197 35.06 9.92 32.61
N SER A 198 35.27 11.15 33.09
CA SER A 198 36.15 12.12 32.43
C SER A 198 37.61 11.96 32.90
N TRP A 199 38.58 12.06 31.98
CA TRP A 199 40.01 12.13 32.31
C TRP A 199 40.61 13.42 31.77
N THR A 200 41.56 13.99 32.51
CA THR A 200 42.28 15.20 32.11
C THR A 200 43.59 14.83 31.41
N VAL A 201 43.84 15.34 30.21
CA VAL A 201 45.14 15.20 29.52
C VAL A 201 46.08 16.29 30.06
N VAL A 202 47.15 15.90 30.74
CA VAL A 202 48.21 16.80 31.19
C VAL A 202 49.33 16.83 30.15
N SER A 203 49.67 18.02 29.66
CA SER A 203 50.77 18.28 28.71
C SER A 203 52.12 18.47 29.42
#